data_AF-A0A644W635-F1
#
_entry.id   AF-A0A644W635-F1
#
_cell.length_a   1.000
_cell.length_b   1.000
_cell.length_c   1.000
_cell.angle_alpha   90.00
_cell.angle_beta   90.00
_cell.angle_gamma   90.00
#
_symmetry.space_group_name_H-M   'P 1'
#
loop_
_entity.id
_entity.type
_entity.pdbx_description
1 polymer ?
#
loop_
_entity_poly.entity_id
_entity_poly.type
_entity_poly.pdbx_seq_one_letter_code
_entity_poly.pdbx_strand_id
1 'polypeptide(L)'
;MVSSELSGKILELDIEEGDSVEAGAVLGQIDTIQLFLKKRQLLATVRALEARRPQVRKQIAALEEQISVQKRERERFERLLKADAATQKQLDDITSSISVLEKQLEAQRSTLSNTSGGITEDAAALMVQVDQINDQLERSKIASPISGTILAKYAEAGEITMAGRALFKVAETKNMHLKAYITSDLLTRLKLNQTVKVFADFGEEGSREYSGEVIWISDKAEFTPKTIQTRSERDNLVYAIKIAIINDGFLKIGMYGGIDLGL
;
A
#
# COMPACT_ATOMS: atom_id res chain seq x y z
N MET A 1 -4.53 -3.98 -17.25
CA MET A 1 -3.38 -3.15 -17.70
C MET A 1 -2.61 -2.76 -16.47
N VAL A 2 -1.29 -2.74 -16.54
CA VAL A 2 -0.42 -2.29 -15.46
C VAL A 2 0.12 -0.93 -15.86
N SER A 3 -0.04 0.05 -14.97
CA SER A 3 0.40 1.42 -15.18
C SER A 3 1.44 1.80 -14.15
N SER A 4 2.26 2.79 -14.49
CA SER A 4 3.22 3.37 -13.55
C SER A 4 2.50 4.07 -12.40
N GLU A 5 2.93 3.85 -11.17
CA GLU A 5 2.41 4.58 -10.01
C GLU A 5 3.19 5.87 -9.73
N LEU A 6 4.42 5.96 -10.23
CA LEU A 6 5.31 7.10 -10.06
C LEU A 6 5.77 7.65 -11.41
N SER A 7 6.25 8.88 -11.39
CA SER A 7 6.94 9.49 -12.52
C SER A 7 8.44 9.31 -12.36
N GLY A 8 9.14 8.93 -13.42
CA GLY A 8 10.59 8.73 -13.37
C GLY A 8 11.11 7.95 -14.58
N LYS A 9 12.42 7.77 -14.62
CA LYS A 9 13.07 6.94 -15.64
C LYS A 9 12.87 5.47 -15.29
N ILE A 10 12.42 4.67 -16.25
CA ILE A 10 12.38 3.21 -16.12
C ILE A 10 13.82 2.72 -16.22
N LEU A 11 14.37 2.12 -15.17
CA LEU A 11 15.72 1.56 -15.18
C LEU A 11 15.73 0.20 -15.86
N GLU A 12 14.78 -0.65 -15.47
CA GLU A 12 14.65 -2.02 -15.92
C GLU A 12 13.17 -2.32 -16.14
N LEU A 13 12.87 -3.13 -17.17
CA LEU A 13 11.55 -3.64 -17.48
C LEU A 13 11.71 -4.93 -18.31
N ASP A 14 11.97 -6.02 -17.61
CA ASP A 14 12.41 -7.30 -18.14
C ASP A 14 11.21 -8.17 -18.51
N ILE A 15 10.48 -7.73 -19.53
CA ILE A 15 9.34 -8.47 -20.09
C ILE A 15 9.31 -8.38 -21.61
N GLU A 16 8.85 -9.46 -22.21
CA GLU A 16 8.49 -9.54 -23.62
C GLU A 16 7.03 -9.99 -23.78
N GLU A 17 6.45 -9.69 -24.94
CA GLU A 17 5.10 -10.15 -25.26
C GLU A 17 5.06 -11.67 -25.39
N GLY A 18 4.12 -12.31 -24.70
CA GLY A 18 4.01 -13.78 -24.61
C GLY A 18 4.61 -14.40 -23.35
N ASP A 19 5.37 -13.64 -22.56
CA ASP A 19 5.94 -14.13 -21.31
C ASP A 19 4.85 -14.47 -20.28
N SER A 20 5.06 -15.57 -19.55
CA SER A 20 4.25 -15.93 -18.39
C SER A 20 4.82 -15.31 -17.13
N VAL A 21 3.99 -14.65 -16.35
CA VAL A 21 4.36 -13.97 -15.10
C VAL A 21 3.47 -14.43 -13.95
N GLU A 22 4.00 -14.38 -12.73
CA GLU A 22 3.26 -14.66 -11.51
C GLU A 22 2.75 -13.37 -10.85
N ALA A 23 1.65 -13.47 -10.10
CA ALA A 23 1.17 -12.37 -9.28
C ALA A 23 2.24 -11.95 -8.25
N GLY A 24 2.52 -10.66 -8.17
CA GLY A 24 3.54 -10.08 -7.29
C GLY A 24 4.97 -10.15 -7.84
N ALA A 25 5.20 -10.80 -8.99
CA ALA A 25 6.52 -10.80 -9.62
C ALA A 25 6.93 -9.36 -9.98
N VAL A 26 8.13 -8.95 -9.55
CA VAL A 26 8.72 -7.66 -9.92
C VAL A 26 9.35 -7.81 -11.29
N LEU A 27 8.88 -7.00 -12.23
CA LEU A 27 9.19 -7.07 -13.65
C LEU A 27 10.02 -5.86 -14.10
N GLY A 28 10.14 -4.85 -13.26
CA GLY A 28 10.92 -3.66 -13.56
C GLY A 28 11.01 -2.71 -12.38
N GLN A 29 11.76 -1.63 -12.57
CA GLN A 29 11.98 -0.63 -11.53
C GLN A 29 12.11 0.78 -12.12
N ILE A 30 11.48 1.75 -11.45
CA ILE A 30 11.64 3.17 -11.72
C ILE A 30 12.79 3.71 -10.89
N ASP A 31 13.58 4.64 -11.44
CA ASP A 31 14.71 5.27 -10.75
C ASP A 31 14.31 5.87 -9.40
N THR A 32 14.91 5.32 -8.34
CA THR A 32 14.66 5.70 -6.96
C THR A 32 15.74 6.60 -6.34
N ILE A 33 16.77 7.00 -7.07
CA ILE A 33 17.94 7.70 -6.48
C ILE A 33 17.50 8.93 -5.69
N GLN A 34 16.60 9.76 -6.24
CA GLN A 34 16.12 10.97 -5.56
C GLN A 34 15.31 10.63 -4.29
N LEU A 35 14.49 9.59 -4.34
CA LEU A 35 13.74 9.11 -3.17
C LEU A 35 14.69 8.61 -2.07
N PHE A 36 15.69 7.81 -2.44
CA PHE A 36 16.69 7.30 -1.52
C PHE A 36 17.51 8.42 -0.87
N LEU A 37 17.95 9.41 -1.64
CA LEU A 37 18.69 10.57 -1.12
C LEU A 37 17.83 11.40 -0.17
N LYS A 38 16.56 11.64 -0.51
CA LYS A 38 15.61 12.36 0.35
C LYS A 38 15.35 11.60 1.66
N LYS A 39 15.15 10.28 1.61
CA LYS A 39 15.04 9.44 2.82
C LYS A 39 16.28 9.57 3.71
N ARG A 40 17.47 9.49 3.11
CA ARG A 40 18.75 9.63 3.84
C ARG A 40 18.88 10.99 4.51
N GLN A 41 18.46 12.06 3.83
CA GLN A 41 18.44 13.41 4.39
C GLN A 41 17.49 13.51 5.60
N LEU A 42 16.26 13.00 5.49
CA LEU A 42 15.30 13.00 6.60
C LEU A 42 15.82 12.24 7.81
N LEU A 43 16.38 11.04 7.61
CA LEU A 43 16.98 10.25 8.69
C LEU A 43 18.16 10.97 9.36
N ALA A 44 18.96 11.71 8.60
CA ALA A 44 20.04 12.53 9.16
C ALA A 44 19.48 13.68 10.02
N THR A 45 18.39 14.31 9.59
CA THR A 45 17.69 15.35 10.37
C THR A 45 17.16 14.79 11.69
N VAL A 46 16.53 13.60 11.67
CA VAL A 46 16.06 12.94 12.92
C VAL A 46 17.23 12.68 13.86
N ARG A 47 18.35 12.14 13.36
CA ARG A 47 19.54 11.91 14.20
C ARG A 47 20.09 13.20 14.80
N ALA A 48 20.16 14.28 14.01
CA ALA A 48 20.62 15.57 14.48
C ALA A 48 19.70 16.17 15.55
N LEU A 49 18.38 15.94 15.42
CA LEU A 49 17.39 16.37 16.39
C LEU A 49 17.50 15.58 17.71
N GLU A 50 17.60 14.25 17.65
CA GLU A 50 17.82 13.40 18.82
C GLU A 50 19.14 13.71 19.53
N ALA A 51 20.19 14.08 18.78
CA ALA A 51 21.47 14.50 19.38
C ALA A 51 21.36 15.81 20.20
N ARG A 52 20.32 16.63 19.96
CA ARG A 52 20.04 17.84 20.76
C ARG A 52 19.28 17.54 22.05
N ARG A 53 18.83 16.30 22.25
CA ARG A 53 18.03 15.92 23.41
C ARG A 53 18.80 16.18 24.71
N PRO A 54 18.23 16.94 25.66
CA PRO A 54 18.94 17.28 26.89
C PRO A 54 19.18 16.04 27.74
N GLN A 55 20.40 15.92 28.27
CA GLN A 55 20.71 14.89 29.25
C GLN A 55 20.18 15.33 30.62
N VAL A 56 18.90 15.04 30.87
CA VAL A 56 18.14 15.51 32.05
C VAL A 56 18.93 15.31 33.34
N ARG A 57 19.48 14.11 33.57
CA ARG A 57 20.28 13.79 34.76
C ARG A 57 21.46 14.73 34.97
N LYS A 58 22.20 15.08 33.90
CA LYS A 58 23.36 15.98 34.02
C LYS A 58 22.93 17.42 34.35
N GLN A 59 21.78 17.85 33.85
CA GLN A 59 21.30 19.22 34.05
C GLN A 59 20.72 19.46 35.43
N ILE A 60 20.19 18.42 36.09
CA ILE A 60 19.62 18.51 37.44
C ILE A 60 20.59 18.11 38.55
N ALA A 61 21.71 17.45 38.23
CA ALA A 61 22.63 16.88 39.23
C ALA A 61 23.15 17.90 40.26
N ALA A 62 23.49 19.11 39.83
CA ALA A 62 23.97 20.15 40.74
C ALA A 62 22.90 20.58 41.75
N LEU A 63 21.65 20.70 41.29
CA LEU A 63 20.52 21.09 42.13
C LEU A 63 20.12 19.97 43.09
N GLU A 64 20.18 18.71 42.63
CA GLU A 64 19.98 17.53 43.48
C GLU A 64 21.03 17.44 44.59
N GLU A 65 22.31 17.68 44.29
CA GLU A 65 23.37 17.70 45.31
C GLU A 65 23.17 18.85 46.30
N GLN A 66 22.80 20.03 45.82
CA GLN A 66 22.52 21.18 46.69
C GLN A 66 21.36 20.90 47.67
N ILE A 67 20.29 20.27 47.20
CA ILE A 67 19.19 19.80 48.06
C ILE A 67 19.69 18.76 49.05
N SER A 68 20.54 17.82 48.64
CA SER A 68 21.12 16.79 49.50
C SER A 68 21.94 17.40 50.65
N VAL A 69 22.79 18.38 50.34
CA VAL A 69 23.59 19.10 51.34
C VAL A 69 22.69 19.85 52.33
N GLN A 70 21.68 20.57 51.84
CA GLN A 70 20.75 21.30 52.71
C GLN A 70 19.91 20.38 53.61
N LYS A 71 19.53 19.19 53.12
CA LYS A 71 18.85 18.17 53.92
C LYS A 71 19.72 17.66 55.07
N ARG A 72 21.00 17.37 54.82
CA ARG A 72 21.96 16.99 55.88
C ARG A 72 22.15 18.12 56.91
N GLU A 73 22.15 19.36 56.45
CA GLU A 73 22.25 20.53 57.34
C GLU A 73 21.01 20.68 58.22
N ARG A 74 19.80 20.49 57.65
CA ARG A 74 18.55 20.47 58.40
C ARG A 74 18.57 19.41 59.50
N GLU A 75 18.97 18.18 59.17
CA GLU A 75 19.10 17.09 60.16
C GLU A 75 20.08 17.43 61.28
N ARG A 76 21.17 18.15 60.98
CA ARG A 76 22.11 18.63 62.01
C ARG A 76 21.45 19.65 62.92
N PHE A 77 20.74 20.63 62.35
CA PHE A 77 20.04 21.66 63.12
C PHE A 77 18.87 21.13 63.94
N GLU A 78 18.15 20.11 63.45
CA GLU A 78 17.13 19.40 64.23
C GLU A 78 17.72 18.76 65.50
N ARG A 79 18.92 18.17 65.39
CA ARG A 79 19.63 17.62 66.57
C ARG A 79 20.11 18.71 67.53
N LEU A 80 20.61 19.82 67.01
CA LEU A 80 21.07 20.95 67.84
C LEU A 80 19.91 21.63 68.57
N LEU A 81 18.76 21.79 67.91
CA LEU A 81 17.54 22.35 68.52
C LEU A 81 17.06 21.47 69.68
N LYS A 82 17.07 20.14 69.53
CA LYS A 82 16.75 19.18 70.60
C LYS A 82 17.72 19.25 71.79
N ALA A 83 18.92 19.78 71.56
CA ALA A 83 19.95 19.99 72.57
C ALA A 83 20.01 21.45 73.07
N ASP A 84 18.98 22.26 72.76
CA ASP A 84 18.89 23.70 73.09
C ASP A 84 20.07 24.56 72.56
N ALA A 85 20.77 24.07 71.54
CA ALA A 85 21.97 24.68 70.95
C ALA A 85 21.71 25.42 69.62
N ALA A 86 20.46 25.45 69.15
CA ALA A 86 20.04 26.16 67.94
C ALA A 86 18.64 26.78 68.12
N THR A 87 18.28 27.73 67.25
CA THR A 87 16.98 28.40 67.29
C THR A 87 15.98 27.78 66.31
N GLN A 88 14.69 27.80 66.65
CA GLN A 88 13.61 27.36 65.74
C GLN A 88 13.67 28.09 64.38
N LYS A 89 13.95 29.40 64.42
CA LYS A 89 14.08 30.24 63.22
C LYS A 89 15.11 29.68 62.22
N GLN A 90 16.28 29.25 62.70
CA GLN A 90 17.32 28.69 61.82
C GLN A 90 16.85 27.41 61.12
N LEU A 91 16.08 26.56 61.83
CA LEU A 91 15.51 25.35 61.25
C LEU A 91 14.43 25.68 60.20
N ASP A 92 13.58 26.67 60.49
CA ASP A 92 12.53 27.13 59.57
C ASP A 92 13.12 27.76 58.30
N ASP A 93 14.22 28.53 58.44
CA ASP A 93 14.94 29.15 57.32
C ASP A 93 15.55 28.07 56.39
N ILE A 94 16.20 27.03 56.95
CA ILE A 94 16.74 25.91 56.16
C ILE A 94 15.61 25.13 55.48
N THR A 95 14.52 24.87 56.19
CA THR A 95 13.36 24.14 55.64
C THR A 95 12.73 24.90 54.48
N SER A 96 12.58 26.21 54.62
CA SER A 96 12.09 27.09 53.55
C SER A 96 13.05 27.09 52.35
N SER A 97 14.36 27.11 52.59
CA SER A 97 15.37 27.03 51.52
C SER A 97 15.29 25.71 50.74
N ILE A 98 15.16 24.57 51.43
CA ILE A 98 14.95 23.25 50.79
C ILE A 98 13.68 23.28 49.93
N SER A 99 12.57 23.81 50.47
CA SER A 99 11.31 23.89 49.73
C SER A 99 11.44 24.69 48.43
N VAL A 100 12.18 25.80 48.44
CA VAL A 100 12.46 26.59 47.23
C VAL A 100 13.30 25.79 46.22
N LEU A 101 14.36 25.12 46.67
CA LEU A 101 15.21 24.30 45.79
C LEU A 101 14.45 23.12 45.19
N GLU A 102 13.59 22.46 45.96
CA GLU A 102 12.73 21.37 45.46
C GLU A 102 11.77 21.86 44.38
N LYS A 103 11.13 23.03 44.57
CA LYS A 103 10.29 23.66 43.54
C LYS A 103 11.07 24.04 42.29
N GLN A 104 12.31 24.54 42.44
CA GLN A 104 13.18 24.81 41.30
C GLN A 104 13.54 23.53 40.54
N LEU A 105 13.82 22.44 41.25
CA LEU A 105 14.12 21.14 40.65
C LEU A 105 12.92 20.59 39.87
N GLU A 106 11.73 20.68 40.45
CA GLU A 106 10.49 20.28 39.78
C GLU A 106 10.24 21.11 38.51
N ALA A 107 10.36 22.43 38.60
CA ALA A 107 10.21 23.33 37.45
C ALA A 107 11.24 23.02 36.34
N GLN A 108 12.49 22.78 36.70
CA GLN A 108 13.54 22.42 35.75
C GLN A 108 13.27 21.05 35.12
N ARG A 109 12.88 20.04 35.91
CA ARG A 109 12.49 18.71 35.39
C ARG A 109 11.32 18.80 34.42
N SER A 110 10.28 19.56 34.75
CA SER A 110 9.12 19.78 33.88
C SER A 110 9.52 20.42 32.56
N THR A 111 10.34 21.48 32.61
CA THR A 111 10.86 22.16 31.42
C THR A 111 11.63 21.18 30.52
N LEU A 112 12.54 20.39 31.10
CA LEU A 112 13.35 19.41 30.36
C LEU A 112 12.53 18.26 29.79
N SER A 113 11.50 17.83 30.52
CA SER A 113 10.54 16.83 30.05
C SER A 113 9.77 17.36 28.85
N ASN A 114 9.27 18.59 28.90
CA ASN A 114 8.56 19.22 27.79
C ASN A 114 9.47 19.39 26.56
N THR A 115 10.72 19.85 26.74
CA THR A 115 11.69 19.93 25.64
C THR A 115 11.98 18.56 25.03
N SER A 116 12.16 17.53 25.87
CA SER A 116 12.39 16.16 25.38
C SER A 116 11.15 15.59 24.67
N GLY A 117 9.95 15.92 25.15
CA GLY A 117 8.68 15.58 24.53
C GLY A 117 8.56 16.20 23.14
N GLY A 118 8.77 17.51 23.01
CA GLY A 118 8.73 18.20 21.73
C GLY A 118 9.74 17.64 20.71
N ILE A 119 10.96 17.31 21.15
CA ILE A 119 11.96 16.62 20.30
C ILE A 119 11.45 15.27 19.79
N THR A 120 10.76 14.52 20.65
CA THR A 120 10.21 13.20 20.30
C THR A 120 9.07 13.36 19.28
N GLU A 121 8.20 14.35 19.45
CA GLU A 121 7.10 14.65 18.53
C GLU A 121 7.62 15.12 17.16
N ASP A 122 8.59 16.03 17.13
CA ASP A 122 9.25 16.49 15.91
C ASP A 122 9.94 15.32 15.17
N ALA A 123 10.63 14.45 15.91
CA ALA A 123 11.26 13.25 15.35
C ALA A 123 10.21 12.28 14.77
N ALA A 124 9.09 12.09 15.46
CA ALA A 124 7.99 11.24 14.98
C ALA A 124 7.38 11.79 13.68
N ALA A 125 7.16 13.11 13.58
CA ALA A 125 6.66 13.75 12.37
C ALA A 125 7.61 13.56 11.17
N LEU A 126 8.92 13.64 11.39
CA LEU A 126 9.92 13.35 10.36
C LEU A 126 9.95 11.86 9.98
N MET A 127 9.74 10.94 10.93
CA MET A 127 9.64 9.52 10.65
C MET A 127 8.43 9.18 9.78
N VAL A 128 7.28 9.84 9.97
CA VAL A 128 6.13 9.68 9.07
C VAL A 128 6.49 10.09 7.64
N GLN A 129 7.29 11.14 7.44
CA GLN A 129 7.79 11.50 6.11
C GLN A 129 8.73 10.43 5.55
N VAL A 130 9.56 9.79 6.38
CA VAL A 130 10.39 8.65 5.96
C VAL A 130 9.50 7.49 5.50
N ASP A 131 8.41 7.20 6.19
CA ASP A 131 7.46 6.14 5.83
C ASP A 131 6.75 6.44 4.50
N GLN A 132 6.38 7.70 4.24
CA GLN A 132 5.85 8.11 2.93
C GLN A 132 6.87 7.89 1.81
N ILE A 133 8.17 8.15 2.06
CA ILE A 133 9.20 7.85 1.06
C ILE A 133 9.39 6.34 0.90
N ASN A 134 9.26 5.54 1.96
CA ASN A 134 9.32 4.08 1.86
C ASN A 134 8.17 3.52 0.99
N ASP A 135 6.96 4.03 1.17
CA ASP A 135 5.81 3.68 0.31
C ASP A 135 6.10 4.03 -1.15
N GLN A 136 6.64 5.22 -1.43
CA GLN A 136 7.05 5.59 -2.78
C GLN A 136 8.16 4.68 -3.34
N LEU A 137 9.14 4.27 -2.51
CA LEU A 137 10.17 3.32 -2.94
C LEU A 137 9.57 1.96 -3.29
N GLU A 138 8.58 1.47 -2.54
CA GLU A 138 7.87 0.23 -2.88
C GLU A 138 7.07 0.39 -4.18
N ARG A 139 6.34 1.50 -4.35
CA ARG A 139 5.56 1.82 -5.55
C ARG A 139 6.41 2.13 -6.79
N SER A 140 7.73 2.25 -6.64
CA SER A 140 8.67 2.34 -7.77
C SER A 140 8.90 0.98 -8.44
N LYS A 141 8.59 -0.13 -7.76
CA LYS A 141 8.69 -1.48 -8.31
C LYS A 141 7.50 -1.71 -9.23
N ILE A 142 7.78 -2.09 -10.46
CA ILE A 142 6.78 -2.43 -11.45
C ILE A 142 6.51 -3.92 -11.31
N ALA A 143 5.36 -4.31 -10.78
CA ALA A 143 5.00 -5.71 -10.54
C ALA A 143 3.70 -6.11 -11.24
N SER A 144 3.55 -7.40 -11.54
CA SER A 144 2.28 -7.92 -12.07
C SER A 144 1.25 -8.11 -10.94
N PRO A 145 0.02 -7.58 -11.05
CA PRO A 145 -1.01 -7.78 -10.03
C PRO A 145 -1.65 -9.17 -10.10
N ILE A 146 -1.47 -9.90 -11.20
CA ILE A 146 -2.07 -11.21 -11.45
C ILE A 146 -1.04 -12.16 -12.08
N SER A 147 -1.26 -13.46 -11.93
CA SER A 147 -0.56 -14.46 -12.74
C SER A 147 -1.20 -14.53 -14.13
N GLY A 148 -0.40 -14.55 -15.18
CA GLY A 148 -0.92 -14.54 -16.54
C GLY A 148 0.16 -14.33 -17.60
N THR A 149 -0.28 -13.99 -18.80
CA THR A 149 0.59 -13.75 -19.95
C THR A 149 0.66 -12.26 -20.27
N ILE A 150 1.85 -11.75 -20.58
CA ILE A 150 2.04 -10.40 -21.11
C ILE A 150 1.46 -10.34 -22.53
N LEU A 151 0.43 -9.52 -22.73
CA LEU A 151 -0.26 -9.36 -24.00
C LEU A 151 0.30 -8.24 -24.86
N ALA A 152 0.83 -7.19 -24.22
CA ALA A 152 1.37 -6.03 -24.90
C ALA A 152 2.35 -5.29 -24.00
N LYS A 153 3.43 -4.79 -24.58
CA LYS A 153 4.40 -3.90 -23.92
C LYS A 153 4.25 -2.49 -24.48
N TYR A 154 4.18 -1.48 -23.61
CA TYR A 154 3.92 -0.08 -23.98
C TYR A 154 5.03 0.90 -23.59
N ALA A 155 6.02 0.42 -22.85
CA ALA A 155 7.15 1.21 -22.38
C ALA A 155 8.42 0.37 -22.42
N GLU A 156 9.56 1.05 -22.56
CA GLU A 156 10.88 0.41 -22.61
C GLU A 156 11.78 0.90 -21.48
N ALA A 157 12.78 0.07 -21.14
CA ALA A 157 13.85 0.49 -20.24
C ALA A 157 14.57 1.71 -20.83
N GLY A 158 14.86 2.70 -19.99
CA GLY A 158 15.45 3.97 -20.38
C GLY A 158 14.46 5.10 -20.65
N GLU A 159 13.18 4.81 -20.90
CA GLU A 159 12.14 5.82 -21.10
C GLU A 159 11.76 6.53 -19.80
N ILE A 160 11.18 7.73 -19.93
CA ILE A 160 10.57 8.45 -18.82
C ILE A 160 9.07 8.18 -18.82
N THR A 161 8.57 7.67 -17.70
CA THR A 161 7.16 7.44 -17.47
C THR A 161 6.56 8.46 -16.52
N MET A 162 5.23 8.56 -16.53
CA MET A 162 4.45 9.39 -15.61
C MET A 162 3.44 8.51 -14.87
N ALA A 163 3.07 8.91 -13.66
CA ALA A 163 2.00 8.24 -12.91
C ALA A 163 0.72 8.10 -13.77
N GLY A 164 0.16 6.90 -13.81
CA GLY A 164 -1.01 6.53 -14.61
C GLY A 164 -0.70 6.06 -16.04
N ARG A 165 0.50 6.31 -16.59
CA ARG A 165 0.87 5.84 -17.93
C ARG A 165 0.93 4.31 -17.96
N ALA A 166 0.29 3.70 -18.95
CA ALA A 166 0.33 2.26 -19.16
C ALA A 166 1.75 1.80 -19.50
N LEU A 167 2.21 0.73 -18.84
CA LEU A 167 3.53 0.13 -19.05
C LEU A 167 3.42 -1.18 -19.83
N PHE A 168 2.47 -2.03 -19.45
CA PHE A 168 2.18 -3.28 -20.16
C PHE A 168 0.75 -3.77 -19.87
N LYS A 169 0.31 -4.76 -20.62
CA LYS A 169 -0.96 -5.44 -20.42
C LYS A 169 -0.70 -6.90 -20.08
N VAL A 170 -1.27 -7.37 -18.97
CA VAL A 170 -1.26 -8.77 -18.55
C VAL A 170 -2.69 -9.28 -18.49
N ALA A 171 -2.90 -10.55 -18.83
CA ALA A 171 -4.17 -11.24 -18.67
C ALA A 171 -3.98 -12.70 -18.27
N GLU A 172 -4.91 -13.22 -17.48
CA GLU A 172 -5.03 -14.66 -17.28
C GLU A 172 -5.55 -15.31 -18.57
N THR A 173 -4.74 -16.16 -19.20
CA THR A 173 -5.07 -16.79 -20.49
C THR A 173 -5.49 -18.25 -20.35
N LYS A 174 -5.35 -18.85 -19.15
CA LYS A 174 -5.66 -20.26 -18.89
C LYS A 174 -7.18 -20.50 -18.74
N ASN A 175 -7.85 -19.67 -17.95
CA ASN A 175 -9.30 -19.77 -17.74
C ASN A 175 -9.98 -18.68 -18.57
N MET A 176 -10.44 -19.05 -19.76
CA MET A 176 -11.13 -18.13 -20.66
C MET A 176 -12.64 -18.28 -20.54
N HIS A 177 -13.37 -17.31 -21.07
CA HIS A 177 -14.81 -17.44 -21.23
C HIS A 177 -15.25 -17.01 -22.61
N LEU A 178 -16.17 -17.78 -23.21
CA LEU A 178 -16.91 -17.35 -24.37
C LEU A 178 -18.10 -16.52 -23.90
N LYS A 179 -18.20 -15.28 -24.38
CA LYS A 179 -19.41 -14.47 -24.25
C LYS A 179 -20.26 -14.72 -25.49
N ALA A 180 -21.46 -15.28 -25.31
CA ALA A 180 -22.39 -15.53 -26.40
C ALA A 180 -23.76 -14.93 -26.11
N TYR A 181 -24.56 -14.81 -27.16
CA TYR A 181 -25.89 -14.23 -27.12
C TYR A 181 -26.89 -15.27 -27.61
N ILE A 182 -27.82 -15.67 -26.75
CA ILE A 182 -28.85 -16.64 -27.07
C ILE A 182 -30.23 -15.98 -27.07
N THR A 183 -31.13 -16.48 -27.88
CA THR A 183 -32.51 -16.01 -27.95
C THR A 183 -33.35 -16.56 -26.80
N SER A 184 -34.50 -15.93 -26.53
CA SER A 184 -35.41 -16.31 -25.43
C SER A 184 -35.87 -17.77 -25.49
N ASP A 185 -36.05 -18.33 -26.68
CA ASP A 185 -36.45 -19.72 -26.89
C ASP A 185 -35.34 -20.70 -26.46
N LEU A 186 -34.08 -20.44 -26.84
CA LEU A 186 -32.93 -21.23 -26.40
C LEU A 186 -32.67 -21.09 -24.90
N LEU A 187 -32.92 -19.90 -24.34
CA LEU A 187 -32.78 -19.65 -22.90
C LEU A 187 -33.64 -20.59 -22.05
N THR A 188 -34.85 -20.95 -22.50
CA THR A 188 -35.74 -21.88 -21.75
C THR A 188 -35.12 -23.25 -21.52
N ARG A 189 -34.09 -23.60 -22.29
CA ARG A 189 -33.43 -24.91 -22.29
C ARG A 189 -32.01 -24.88 -21.70
N LEU A 190 -31.54 -23.70 -21.29
CA LEU A 190 -30.22 -23.51 -20.70
C LEU A 190 -30.33 -23.28 -19.19
N LYS A 191 -29.47 -23.95 -18.42
CA LYS A 191 -29.34 -23.71 -16.98
C LYS A 191 -27.92 -23.33 -16.61
N LEU A 192 -27.80 -22.65 -15.46
CA LEU A 192 -26.51 -22.41 -14.84
C LEU A 192 -25.82 -23.74 -14.51
N ASN A 193 -24.49 -23.79 -14.61
CA ASN A 193 -23.62 -24.95 -14.40
C ASN A 193 -23.86 -26.11 -15.39
N GLN A 194 -24.55 -25.85 -16.50
CA GLN A 194 -24.73 -26.84 -17.54
C GLN A 194 -23.46 -26.95 -18.39
N THR A 195 -23.02 -28.19 -18.64
CA THR A 195 -21.93 -28.49 -19.58
C THR A 195 -22.44 -28.37 -21.02
N VAL A 196 -21.70 -27.63 -21.84
CA VAL A 196 -22.00 -27.39 -23.25
C VAL A 196 -20.72 -27.55 -24.09
N LYS A 197 -20.89 -27.75 -25.40
CA LYS A 197 -19.77 -27.82 -26.33
C LYS A 197 -19.51 -26.44 -26.92
N VAL A 198 -18.27 -25.99 -26.87
CA VAL A 198 -17.85 -24.73 -27.48
C VAL A 198 -16.94 -25.02 -28.65
N PHE A 199 -17.20 -24.37 -29.78
CA PHE A 199 -16.36 -24.46 -30.96
C PHE A 199 -15.60 -23.17 -31.13
N ALA A 200 -14.29 -23.22 -31.25
CA ALA A 200 -13.52 -22.09 -31.75
C ALA A 200 -13.28 -22.27 -33.25
N ASP A 201 -13.57 -21.22 -34.00
CA ASP A 201 -13.36 -21.20 -35.46
C ASP A 201 -11.90 -20.82 -35.76
N PHE A 202 -11.20 -21.69 -36.46
CA PHE A 202 -9.82 -21.47 -36.92
C PHE A 202 -9.75 -21.23 -38.44
N GLY A 203 -10.87 -20.91 -39.09
CA GLY A 203 -10.92 -20.65 -40.53
C GLY A 203 -10.84 -21.93 -41.35
N GLU A 204 -9.94 -21.95 -42.35
CA GLU A 204 -9.81 -23.07 -43.30
C GLU A 204 -9.30 -24.38 -42.66
N GLU A 205 -8.71 -24.30 -41.47
CA GLU A 205 -8.18 -25.46 -40.71
C GLU A 205 -9.26 -26.19 -39.88
N GLY A 206 -10.51 -25.74 -39.92
CA GLY A 206 -11.66 -26.36 -39.25
C GLY A 206 -11.99 -25.76 -37.87
N SER A 207 -12.85 -26.45 -37.12
CA SER A 207 -13.26 -26.04 -35.77
C SER A 207 -12.65 -26.98 -34.72
N ARG A 208 -12.22 -26.41 -33.57
CA ARG A 208 -11.88 -27.23 -32.40
C ARG A 208 -13.00 -27.18 -31.37
N GLU A 209 -13.28 -28.34 -30.79
CA GLU A 209 -14.27 -28.51 -29.74
C GLU A 209 -13.61 -28.40 -28.35
N TYR A 210 -14.22 -27.63 -27.47
CA TYR A 210 -13.88 -27.50 -26.06
C TYR A 210 -15.10 -27.82 -25.21
N SER A 211 -14.87 -28.50 -24.09
CA SER A 211 -15.91 -28.64 -23.06
C SER A 211 -15.98 -27.33 -22.27
N GLY A 212 -17.17 -26.74 -22.19
CA GLY A 212 -17.43 -25.52 -21.45
C GLY A 212 -18.55 -25.66 -20.44
N GLU A 213 -18.56 -24.79 -19.43
CA GLU A 213 -19.60 -24.74 -18.40
C GLU A 213 -20.27 -23.36 -18.38
N VAL A 214 -21.60 -23.33 -18.37
CA VAL A 214 -22.37 -22.06 -18.29
C VAL A 214 -22.25 -21.48 -16.89
N ILE A 215 -21.41 -20.45 -16.72
CA ILE A 215 -21.13 -19.81 -15.44
C ILE A 215 -21.98 -18.57 -15.17
N TRP A 216 -22.63 -18.02 -16.21
CA TRP A 216 -23.48 -16.85 -16.06
C TRP A 216 -24.49 -16.73 -17.19
N ILE A 217 -25.69 -16.29 -16.83
CA ILE A 217 -26.79 -15.96 -17.73
C ILE A 217 -27.30 -14.59 -17.30
N SER A 218 -27.45 -13.65 -18.26
CA SER A 218 -27.96 -12.32 -17.97
C SER A 218 -29.42 -12.36 -17.52
N ASP A 219 -29.74 -11.65 -16.43
CA ASP A 219 -31.14 -11.46 -15.98
C ASP A 219 -31.91 -10.45 -16.84
N LYS A 220 -31.20 -9.73 -17.72
CA LYS A 220 -31.76 -8.71 -18.60
C LYS A 220 -31.51 -9.07 -20.05
N ALA A 221 -32.54 -8.90 -20.87
CA ALA A 221 -32.40 -8.96 -22.31
C ALA A 221 -31.66 -7.71 -22.84
N GLU A 222 -30.77 -7.92 -23.81
CA GLU A 222 -30.06 -6.90 -24.56
C GLU A 222 -30.52 -6.95 -26.02
N PHE A 223 -30.47 -5.81 -26.73
CA PHE A 223 -30.59 -5.83 -28.18
C PHE A 223 -29.31 -6.40 -28.79
N THR A 224 -29.44 -7.22 -29.83
CA THR A 224 -28.28 -7.75 -30.56
C THR A 224 -27.31 -6.62 -30.96
N PRO A 225 -25.98 -6.73 -30.71
CA PRO A 225 -25.00 -5.65 -30.94
C PRO A 225 -24.76 -5.21 -32.40
N LYS A 226 -25.67 -5.47 -33.35
CA LYS A 226 -25.58 -4.94 -34.72
C LYS A 226 -26.25 -3.56 -34.77
N THR A 227 -25.70 -2.63 -35.56
CA THR A 227 -26.36 -1.35 -35.89
C THR A 227 -27.62 -1.66 -36.69
N ILE A 228 -28.82 -1.45 -36.14
CA ILE A 228 -30.11 -1.73 -36.81
C ILE A 228 -30.78 -0.41 -37.20
N GLN A 229 -31.31 -0.34 -38.43
CA GLN A 229 -31.82 0.87 -39.09
C GLN A 229 -33.32 0.78 -39.47
N THR A 230 -34.12 -0.13 -38.89
CA THR A 230 -35.55 -0.23 -39.29
C THR A 230 -36.49 -0.76 -38.21
N ARG A 231 -37.70 -0.19 -38.17
CA ARG A 231 -38.78 -0.25 -37.15
C ARG A 231 -39.36 -1.62 -36.71
N SER A 232 -38.77 -2.77 -37.03
CA SER A 232 -39.30 -4.10 -36.64
C SER A 232 -38.39 -4.83 -35.63
N GLU A 233 -38.14 -4.23 -34.47
CA GLU A 233 -37.02 -4.62 -33.58
C GLU A 233 -37.43 -5.18 -32.19
N ARG A 234 -38.69 -5.57 -31.94
CA ARG A 234 -39.08 -6.19 -30.65
C ARG A 234 -38.81 -7.70 -30.53
N ASP A 235 -38.44 -8.38 -31.61
CA ASP A 235 -38.19 -9.83 -31.65
C ASP A 235 -36.69 -10.21 -31.54
N ASN A 236 -35.79 -9.25 -31.37
CA ASN A 236 -34.34 -9.45 -31.29
C ASN A 236 -33.76 -9.27 -29.88
N LEU A 237 -34.55 -9.64 -28.87
CA LEU A 237 -34.06 -9.69 -27.49
C LEU A 237 -33.19 -10.93 -27.30
N VAL A 238 -31.92 -10.71 -27.02
CA VAL A 238 -30.95 -11.76 -26.72
C VAL A 238 -30.48 -11.66 -25.27
N TYR A 239 -30.14 -12.79 -24.69
CA TYR A 239 -29.58 -12.90 -23.36
C TYR A 239 -28.10 -13.25 -23.50
N ALA A 240 -27.26 -12.41 -22.90
CA ALA A 240 -25.84 -12.70 -22.84
C ALA A 240 -25.60 -13.86 -21.86
N ILE A 241 -24.76 -14.82 -22.28
CA ILE A 241 -24.27 -15.91 -21.43
C ILE A 241 -22.75 -15.91 -21.42
N LYS A 242 -22.16 -16.40 -20.34
CA LYS A 242 -20.72 -16.70 -20.27
C LYS A 242 -20.51 -18.18 -20.04
N ILE A 243 -19.63 -18.76 -20.84
CA ILE A 243 -19.24 -20.16 -20.74
C ILE A 243 -17.76 -20.22 -20.42
N ALA A 244 -17.40 -20.81 -19.28
CA ALA A 244 -16.01 -21.01 -18.88
C ALA A 244 -15.36 -22.12 -19.70
N ILE A 245 -14.13 -21.90 -20.14
CA ILE A 245 -13.36 -22.81 -21.00
C ILE A 245 -11.90 -22.82 -20.53
N ILE A 246 -11.31 -24.01 -20.42
CA ILE A 246 -9.88 -24.16 -20.17
C ILE A 246 -9.15 -24.05 -21.51
N ASN A 247 -8.25 -23.09 -21.61
CA ASN A 247 -7.46 -22.85 -22.81
C ASN A 247 -6.30 -23.85 -22.90
N ASP A 248 -6.20 -24.53 -24.03
CA ASP A 248 -5.10 -25.44 -24.39
C ASP A 248 -3.91 -24.71 -25.03
N GLY A 249 -4.00 -23.38 -25.18
CA GLY A 249 -3.00 -22.48 -25.77
C GLY A 249 -3.42 -21.91 -27.13
N PHE A 250 -4.41 -22.52 -27.79
CA PHE A 250 -4.88 -22.11 -29.11
C PHE A 250 -5.94 -21.01 -29.06
N LEU A 251 -6.72 -20.91 -27.97
CA LEU A 251 -7.71 -19.84 -27.83
C LEU A 251 -7.01 -18.50 -27.58
N LYS A 252 -7.36 -17.49 -28.39
CA LYS A 252 -6.89 -16.11 -28.23
C LYS A 252 -8.04 -15.17 -27.89
N ILE A 253 -7.75 -14.14 -27.10
CA ILE A 253 -8.73 -13.11 -26.74
C ILE A 253 -9.22 -12.43 -28.01
N GLY A 254 -10.55 -12.40 -28.21
CA GLY A 254 -11.19 -11.79 -29.37
C GLY A 254 -11.50 -12.75 -30.51
N MET A 255 -11.14 -14.04 -30.40
CA MET A 255 -11.57 -15.05 -31.37
C MET A 255 -13.09 -15.26 -31.35
N TYR A 256 -13.64 -15.56 -32.52
CA TYR A 256 -15.03 -15.99 -32.66
C TYR A 256 -15.17 -17.46 -32.29
N GLY A 257 -16.32 -17.80 -31.70
CA GLY A 257 -16.66 -19.17 -31.37
C GLY A 257 -18.17 -19.39 -31.46
N GLY A 258 -18.53 -20.64 -31.71
CA GLY A 258 -19.90 -21.15 -31.68
C GLY A 258 -20.14 -21.98 -30.42
N ILE A 259 -21.41 -22.24 -30.13
CA ILE A 259 -21.82 -23.12 -29.04
C ILE A 259 -22.79 -24.13 -29.62
N ASP A 260 -22.61 -25.38 -29.24
CA ASP A 260 -23.62 -26.41 -29.38
C ASP A 260 -24.13 -26.80 -28.00
N LEU A 261 -25.45 -26.67 -27.86
CA LEU A 261 -26.16 -27.00 -26.63
C LEU A 261 -26.45 -28.50 -26.50
N GLY A 262 -26.06 -29.31 -27.51
CA GLY A 262 -26.25 -30.76 -27.53
C GLY A 262 -27.73 -31.16 -27.58
N LEU A 263 -28.52 -30.42 -28.36
CA LEU A 263 -29.98 -30.54 -28.47
C LEU A 263 -30.42 -31.26 -29.73
#